data_AF-A0A9D8AIS4-F1
#
_entry.id   AF-A0A9D8AIS4-F1
#
_cell.length_a   1.000
_cell.length_b   1.000
_cell.length_c   1.000
_cell.angle_alpha   90.00
_cell.angle_beta   90.00
_cell.angle_gamma   90.00
#
_symmetry.space_group_name_H-M   'P 1'
#
loop_
_entity.id
_entity.type
_entity.pdbx_description
1 polymer ?
#
loop_
_entity_poly.entity_id
_entity_poly.type
_entity_poly.pdbx_seq_one_letter_code
_entity_poly.pdbx_strand_id
1 'polypeptide(L)'
;MNVEPIQELTPAVMEKNIFLFDIKEIKEESRWSRKPRFWTRPDDPTILEIHYWLAEDGKTLFTIKDQKENIVRQIKHEGVKGINTLKWDLTLDREIVSKLQNKKAQKKVTAALKTLEKAKKSKKSELEMAKLVGEFNRATQNLETIHESIADYKKYKHLPEDQLRKKVAPVYVSKGEYKVELTVGKETVAQILKVAAVKKGRSSSPTERKINKKWEQEKRRKRIKKEYQ
;
A
#
# COMPACT_ATOMS: atom_id res chain seq x y z
N MET A 1 -0.12 -25.60 10.11
CA MET A 1 -0.04 -25.05 11.48
C MET A 1 1.31 -24.36 11.63
N ASN A 2 1.33 -23.07 11.98
CA ASN A 2 2.58 -22.33 12.18
C ASN A 2 3.03 -22.54 13.63
N VAL A 3 4.17 -23.21 13.85
CA VAL A 3 4.69 -23.59 15.19
C VAL A 3 5.73 -22.61 15.73
N GLU A 4 6.14 -21.62 14.93
CA GLU A 4 7.12 -20.59 15.31
C GLU A 4 6.80 -19.88 16.65
N PRO A 5 5.55 -19.47 16.96
CA PRO A 5 5.27 -18.72 18.18
C PRO A 5 5.53 -19.52 19.47
N ILE A 6 5.45 -20.85 19.39
CA ILE A 6 5.64 -21.74 20.54
C ILE A 6 7.14 -21.98 20.79
N GLN A 7 7.97 -21.95 19.74
CA GLN A 7 9.41 -22.15 19.86
C GLN A 7 10.14 -20.93 20.43
N GLU A 8 9.56 -19.74 20.24
CA GLU A 8 10.11 -18.48 20.76
C GLU A 8 9.68 -18.18 22.22
N LEU A 9 8.79 -18.99 22.80
CA LEU A 9 8.43 -18.92 24.23
C LEU A 9 9.57 -19.42 25.11
N THR A 10 10.56 -18.56 25.32
CA THR A 10 11.57 -18.76 26.34
C THR A 10 11.06 -18.26 27.70
N PRO A 11 11.58 -18.77 28.83
CA PRO A 11 11.23 -18.26 30.17
C PRO A 11 11.38 -16.74 30.27
N ALA A 12 12.39 -16.18 29.60
CA ALA A 12 12.64 -14.74 29.51
C ALA A 12 11.53 -13.95 28.78
N VAL A 13 10.77 -14.57 27.88
CA VAL A 13 9.61 -13.95 27.22
C VAL A 13 8.39 -13.99 28.14
N MET A 14 8.24 -15.04 28.94
CA MET A 14 7.16 -15.17 29.93
C MET A 14 7.32 -14.24 31.14
N GLU A 15 8.54 -13.80 31.44
CA GLU A 15 8.81 -12.82 32.50
C GLU A 15 8.46 -11.38 32.09
N LYS A 16 8.39 -11.10 30.78
CA LYS A 16 7.92 -9.79 30.30
C LYS A 16 6.42 -9.68 30.58
N ASN A 17 5.87 -8.47 30.56
CA ASN A 17 4.42 -8.28 30.72
C ASN A 17 3.70 -8.25 29.35
N ILE A 18 4.39 -7.75 28.32
CA ILE A 18 3.98 -7.79 26.92
C ILE A 18 5.16 -8.22 26.05
N PHE A 19 4.89 -9.07 25.05
CA PHE A 19 5.87 -9.38 24.02
C PHE A 19 5.21 -9.42 22.64
N LEU A 20 5.83 -8.76 21.66
CA LEU A 20 5.40 -8.77 20.27
C LEU A 20 6.38 -9.64 19.50
N PHE A 21 5.88 -10.71 18.88
CA PHE A 21 6.72 -11.63 18.10
C PHE A 21 7.14 -11.01 16.77
N ASP A 22 8.12 -11.64 16.12
CA ASP A 22 8.60 -11.19 14.82
C ASP A 22 7.49 -11.24 13.76
N ILE A 23 7.31 -10.11 13.08
CA ILE A 23 6.30 -9.97 12.04
C ILE A 23 6.92 -10.37 10.71
N LYS A 24 6.33 -11.36 10.05
CA LYS A 24 6.77 -11.82 8.74
C LYS A 24 6.74 -10.69 7.72
N GLU A 25 7.78 -10.65 6.88
CA GLU A 25 7.83 -9.72 5.74
C GLU A 25 6.70 -10.01 4.75
N ILE A 26 6.05 -8.95 4.28
CA ILE A 26 4.94 -9.04 3.34
C ILE A 26 5.36 -8.48 1.99
N LYS A 27 4.89 -9.10 0.91
CA LYS A 27 5.09 -8.61 -0.45
C LYS A 27 3.86 -7.81 -0.89
N GLU A 28 4.05 -6.52 -1.16
CA GLU A 28 3.02 -5.65 -1.74
C GLU A 28 2.68 -6.10 -3.15
N GLU A 29 1.41 -6.45 -3.37
CA GLU A 29 0.90 -6.62 -4.73
C GLU A 29 0.26 -5.33 -5.25
N SER A 30 0.71 -4.90 -6.43
CA SER A 30 0.14 -3.73 -7.13
C SER A 30 -1.35 -3.87 -7.46
N ARG A 31 -1.95 -5.06 -7.27
CA ARG A 31 -3.37 -5.34 -7.56
C ARG A 31 -4.29 -5.00 -6.40
N TRP A 32 -3.81 -5.02 -5.15
CA TRP A 32 -4.63 -4.78 -3.97
C TRP A 32 -5.35 -3.43 -4.03
N SER A 33 -4.67 -2.37 -4.47
CA SER A 33 -5.24 -1.02 -4.55
C SER A 33 -6.02 -0.71 -5.83
N ARG A 34 -6.22 -1.69 -6.73
CA ARG A 34 -6.93 -1.47 -8.00
C ARG A 34 -8.44 -1.60 -7.80
N LYS A 35 -9.20 -0.68 -8.38
CA LYS A 35 -10.66 -0.84 -8.48
C LYS A 35 -10.96 -2.16 -9.20
N PRO A 36 -11.84 -3.03 -8.64
CA PRO A 36 -12.24 -4.24 -9.31
C PRO A 36 -12.84 -3.91 -10.68
N ARG A 37 -12.48 -4.69 -11.70
CA ARG A 37 -13.19 -4.66 -12.99
C ARG A 37 -14.46 -5.50 -12.86
N PHE A 38 -15.46 -5.22 -13.70
CA PHE A 38 -16.76 -5.90 -13.67
C PHE A 38 -16.67 -7.44 -13.66
N TRP A 39 -15.61 -8.02 -14.24
CA TRP A 39 -15.42 -9.47 -14.39
C TRP A 39 -14.35 -10.07 -13.46
N THR A 40 -13.74 -9.28 -12.56
CA THR A 40 -12.63 -9.75 -11.69
C THR A 40 -12.90 -9.35 -10.26
N ARG A 41 -12.85 -10.33 -9.35
CA ARG A 41 -12.75 -10.03 -7.92
C ARG A 41 -11.34 -9.50 -7.62
N PRO A 42 -11.19 -8.50 -6.74
CA PRO A 42 -9.86 -8.12 -6.27
C PRO A 42 -9.20 -9.35 -5.65
N ASP A 43 -7.89 -9.51 -5.86
CA ASP A 43 -7.11 -10.40 -5.03
C ASP A 43 -7.11 -9.76 -3.62
N ASP A 44 -7.84 -10.34 -2.67
CA ASP A 44 -7.81 -9.88 -1.28
C ASP A 44 -6.36 -10.02 -0.77
N PRO A 45 -5.84 -9.05 0.00
CA PRO A 45 -4.50 -9.16 0.54
C PRO A 45 -4.38 -10.39 1.44
N THR A 46 -3.16 -10.92 1.51
CA THR A 46 -2.84 -11.95 2.48
C THR A 46 -3.12 -11.43 3.88
N ILE A 47 -3.99 -12.13 4.62
CA ILE A 47 -4.26 -11.83 6.02
C ILE A 47 -2.95 -11.97 6.79
N LEU A 48 -2.50 -10.87 7.42
CA LEU A 48 -1.35 -10.90 8.30
C LEU A 48 -1.78 -11.40 9.67
N GLU A 49 -1.14 -12.46 10.14
CA GLU A 49 -1.28 -12.96 11.50
C GLU A 49 -0.14 -12.37 12.34
N ILE A 50 -0.48 -11.48 13.28
CA ILE A 50 0.45 -10.93 14.25
C ILE A 50 0.26 -11.69 15.55
N HIS A 51 1.29 -12.42 15.96
CA HIS A 51 1.30 -13.09 17.25
C HIS A 51 1.85 -12.14 18.31
N TYR A 52 1.24 -12.18 19.50
CA TYR A 52 1.71 -11.43 20.66
C TYR A 52 1.39 -12.19 21.94
N TRP A 53 2.17 -11.96 22.97
CA TRP A 53 2.00 -12.57 24.28
C TRP A 53 1.60 -11.52 25.32
N LEU A 54 0.72 -11.90 26.24
CA LEU A 54 0.28 -11.11 27.38
C LEU A 54 0.43 -11.89 28.69
N ALA A 55 0.92 -11.24 29.75
CA ALA A 55 0.98 -11.83 31.08
C ALA A 55 -0.39 -11.92 31.75
N GLU A 56 -1.27 -10.97 31.42
CA GLU A 56 -2.59 -10.79 32.00
C GLU A 56 -3.62 -10.44 30.92
N ASP A 57 -4.89 -10.68 31.22
CA ASP A 57 -5.99 -10.29 30.35
C ASP A 57 -6.05 -8.75 30.25
N GLY A 58 -6.23 -8.22 29.04
CA GLY A 58 -6.14 -6.78 28.85
C GLY A 58 -6.62 -6.26 27.50
N LYS A 59 -6.99 -4.98 27.50
CA LYS A 59 -7.31 -4.24 26.27
C LYS A 59 -6.01 -3.85 25.59
N THR A 60 -5.83 -4.35 24.38
CA THR A 60 -4.67 -4.09 23.53
C THR A 60 -5.01 -3.04 22.48
N LEU A 61 -4.08 -2.11 22.26
CA LEU A 61 -4.16 -1.12 21.20
C LEU A 61 -2.98 -1.29 20.26
N PHE A 62 -3.25 -1.69 19.04
CA PHE A 62 -2.25 -1.73 17.97
C PHE A 62 -2.27 -0.39 17.22
N THR A 63 -1.13 0.28 17.19
CA THR A 63 -0.92 1.51 16.44
C THR A 63 0.08 1.26 15.33
N ILE A 64 -0.35 1.44 14.08
CA ILE A 64 0.53 1.29 12.91
C ILE A 64 0.96 2.67 12.46
N LYS A 65 2.28 2.90 12.41
CA LYS A 65 2.90 4.15 11.96
C LYS A 65 3.68 3.94 10.66
N ASP A 66 3.65 4.95 9.80
CA ASP A 66 4.48 5.05 8.59
C ASP A 66 5.93 5.40 8.97
N GLN A 67 6.88 5.33 8.02
CA GLN A 67 8.28 5.71 8.20
C GLN A 67 8.46 7.15 8.72
N LYS A 68 7.46 8.01 8.51
CA LYS A 68 7.41 9.39 8.99
C LYS A 68 6.71 9.54 10.35
N GLU A 69 6.57 8.46 11.09
CA GLU A 69 5.90 8.36 12.41
C GLU A 69 4.43 8.81 12.42
N ASN A 70 3.81 8.99 11.25
CA ASN A 70 2.39 9.31 11.18
C ASN A 70 1.60 8.05 11.50
N ILE A 71 0.66 8.15 12.44
CA ILE A 71 -0.33 7.10 12.71
C ILE A 71 -1.16 6.92 11.44
N VAL A 72 -1.29 5.68 10.96
CA VAL A 72 -2.03 5.34 9.75
C VAL A 72 -3.23 4.44 10.05
N ARG A 73 -3.16 3.69 11.16
CA ARG A 73 -4.24 2.83 11.62
C ARG A 73 -4.12 2.59 13.13
N GLN A 74 -5.26 2.48 13.78
CA GLN A 74 -5.38 2.02 15.16
C GLN A 74 -6.38 0.85 15.21
N ILE A 75 -6.03 -0.23 15.90
CA ILE A 75 -6.86 -1.42 16.05
C ILE A 75 -6.97 -1.70 17.55
N LYS A 76 -8.21 -1.71 18.07
CA LYS A 76 -8.51 -2.11 19.43
C LYS A 76 -8.83 -3.60 19.43
N HIS A 77 -8.20 -4.35 20.31
CA HIS A 77 -8.39 -5.79 20.42
C HIS A 77 -8.38 -6.19 21.90
N GLU A 78 -9.18 -7.18 22.28
CA GLU A 78 -9.21 -7.70 23.64
C GLU A 78 -8.37 -8.98 23.67
N GLY A 79 -7.28 -8.96 24.45
CA GLY A 79 -6.36 -10.07 24.56
C GLY A 79 -6.56 -10.82 25.87
N VAL A 80 -6.33 -12.13 25.83
CA VAL A 80 -6.33 -13.02 27.00
C VAL A 80 -4.88 -13.32 27.38
N LYS A 81 -4.62 -13.70 28.62
CA LYS A 81 -3.33 -14.18 29.10
C LYS A 81 -2.81 -15.31 28.21
N GLY A 82 -1.55 -15.21 27.82
CA GLY A 82 -0.86 -16.16 26.94
C GLY A 82 -0.68 -15.63 25.51
N ILE A 83 -0.58 -16.55 24.54
CA ILE A 83 -0.39 -16.20 23.13
C ILE A 83 -1.74 -15.84 22.51
N ASN A 84 -1.79 -14.68 21.87
CA ASN A 84 -2.90 -14.21 21.07
C ASN A 84 -2.47 -14.03 19.61
N THR A 85 -3.44 -14.05 18.70
CA THR A 85 -3.23 -13.83 17.27
C THR A 85 -4.18 -12.75 16.77
N LEU A 86 -3.63 -11.62 16.32
CA LEU A 86 -4.39 -10.59 15.63
C LEU A 86 -4.35 -10.88 14.12
N LYS A 87 -5.51 -11.02 13.51
CA LYS A 87 -5.66 -11.12 12.05
C LYS A 87 -5.92 -9.74 11.46
N TRP A 88 -5.06 -9.30 10.56
CA TRP A 88 -5.18 -7.99 9.92
C TRP A 88 -5.08 -8.07 8.39
N ASP A 89 -6.10 -7.53 7.73
CA ASP A 89 -6.20 -7.45 6.25
C ASP A 89 -5.29 -6.39 5.62
N LEU A 90 -4.29 -5.85 6.33
CA LEU A 90 -3.43 -4.76 5.86
C LEU A 90 -4.18 -3.49 5.44
N THR A 91 -5.41 -3.31 5.92
CA THR A 91 -6.24 -2.15 5.64
C THR A 91 -5.83 -0.97 6.51
N LEU A 92 -5.78 0.21 5.88
CA LEU A 92 -5.45 1.48 6.50
C LEU A 92 -6.71 2.33 6.70
N ASP A 93 -6.65 3.27 7.64
CA ASP A 93 -7.73 4.25 7.78
C ASP A 93 -7.68 5.25 6.62
N ARG A 94 -8.70 5.18 5.76
CA ARG A 94 -8.79 6.01 4.56
C ARG A 94 -8.85 7.49 4.89
N GLU A 95 -9.47 7.92 5.98
CA GLU A 95 -9.53 9.34 6.33
C GLU A 95 -8.15 9.88 6.65
N ILE A 96 -7.40 9.12 7.45
CA ILE A 96 -6.04 9.48 7.87
C ILE A 96 -5.12 9.50 6.65
N VAL A 97 -5.14 8.43 5.84
CA VAL A 97 -4.32 8.35 4.62
C VAL A 97 -4.65 9.47 3.64
N SER A 98 -5.94 9.75 3.42
CA SER A 98 -6.36 10.78 2.46
C SER A 98 -5.96 12.18 2.92
N LYS A 99 -6.03 12.49 4.22
CA LYS A 99 -5.52 13.76 4.78
C LYS A 99 -4.02 13.91 4.54
N LEU A 100 -3.24 12.85 4.77
CA LEU A 100 -1.80 12.84 4.52
C LEU A 100 -1.48 13.01 3.03
N GLN A 101 -2.22 12.33 2.15
CA GLN A 101 -2.06 12.45 0.70
C GLN A 101 -2.41 13.84 0.20
N ASN A 102 -3.52 14.44 0.65
CA ASN A 102 -3.89 15.81 0.35
C ASN A 102 -2.81 16.80 0.75
N LYS A 103 -2.30 16.72 1.98
CA LYS A 103 -1.23 17.60 2.46
C LYS A 103 0.03 17.47 1.59
N LYS A 104 0.38 16.26 1.16
CA LYS A 104 1.51 16.01 0.25
C LYS A 104 1.23 16.59 -1.15
N ALA A 105 0.02 16.43 -1.69
CA ALA A 105 -0.38 16.92 -3.00
C ALA A 105 -0.40 18.47 -3.05
N GLN A 106 -0.99 19.12 -2.04
CA GLN A 106 -0.99 20.59 -1.92
C GLN A 106 0.43 21.16 -1.85
N LYS A 107 1.33 20.51 -1.12
CA LYS A 107 2.75 20.90 -1.09
C LYS A 107 3.41 20.80 -2.47
N LYS A 108 3.07 19.79 -3.27
CA LYS A 108 3.58 19.65 -4.64
C LYS A 108 3.04 20.74 -5.57
N VAL A 109 1.74 21.04 -5.49
CA VAL A 109 1.11 22.10 -6.29
C VAL A 109 1.72 23.47 -5.95
N THR A 110 1.88 23.79 -4.67
CA THR A 110 2.48 25.06 -4.24
C THR A 110 3.96 25.16 -4.61
N ALA A 111 4.72 24.06 -4.54
CA ALA A 111 6.10 24.02 -5.02
C ALA A 111 6.16 24.23 -6.54
N ALA A 112 5.31 23.55 -7.31
CA ALA A 112 5.22 23.69 -8.76
C ALA A 112 4.87 25.13 -9.17
N LEU A 113 3.89 25.76 -8.52
CA LEU A 113 3.54 27.17 -8.72
C LEU A 113 4.74 28.09 -8.49
N LYS A 114 5.44 27.94 -7.37
CA LYS A 114 6.64 28.74 -7.06
C LYS A 114 7.73 28.57 -8.12
N THR A 115 7.94 27.36 -8.62
CA THR A 115 8.92 27.13 -9.70
C THR A 115 8.50 27.76 -11.01
N LEU A 116 7.21 27.72 -11.34
CA LEU A 116 6.64 28.31 -12.54
C LEU A 116 6.70 29.85 -12.50
N GLU A 117 6.42 30.46 -11.36
CA GLU A 117 6.57 31.91 -11.16
C GLU A 117 8.03 32.38 -11.30
N LYS A 118 8.97 31.65 -10.69
CA LYS A 118 10.40 31.94 -10.84
C LYS A 118 10.85 31.82 -12.30
N ALA A 119 10.37 30.79 -13.00
CA ALA A 119 10.68 30.56 -14.41
C ALA A 119 10.16 31.67 -15.33
N LYS A 120 8.96 32.19 -15.05
CA LYS A 120 8.40 33.38 -15.73
C LYS A 120 9.28 34.61 -15.52
N LYS A 121 9.74 34.86 -14.30
CA LYS A 121 10.61 36.01 -13.97
C LYS A 121 11.99 35.91 -14.62
N SER A 122 12.54 34.70 -14.76
CA SER A 122 13.86 34.47 -15.36
C SER A 122 13.83 34.31 -16.89
N LYS A 123 12.69 34.61 -17.56
CA LYS A 123 12.52 34.48 -19.03
C LYS A 123 13.08 33.16 -19.58
N LYS A 124 12.75 32.04 -18.92
CA LYS A 124 13.19 30.71 -19.38
C LYS A 124 12.65 30.39 -20.77
N SER A 125 13.35 29.50 -21.48
CA SER A 125 12.95 29.03 -22.80
C SER A 125 11.53 28.47 -22.79
N GLU A 126 10.81 28.60 -23.91
CA GLU A 126 9.45 28.10 -24.06
C GLU A 126 9.35 26.59 -23.77
N LEU A 127 10.39 25.82 -24.15
CA LEU A 127 10.47 24.39 -23.89
C LEU A 127 10.54 24.06 -22.38
N GLU A 128 11.28 24.84 -21.59
CA GLU A 128 11.34 24.67 -20.13
C GLU A 128 10.02 25.10 -19.47
N MET A 129 9.42 26.18 -19.95
CA MET A 129 8.12 26.64 -19.49
C MET A 129 7.03 25.58 -19.74
N ALA A 130 7.01 24.97 -20.93
CA ALA A 130 6.06 23.91 -21.27
C ALA A 130 6.20 22.69 -20.34
N LYS A 131 7.43 22.29 -19.99
CA LYS A 131 7.67 21.19 -19.03
C LYS A 131 7.13 21.52 -17.64
N LEU A 132 7.41 22.71 -17.13
CA LEU A 132 6.95 23.16 -15.81
C LEU A 132 5.42 23.28 -15.73
N VAL A 133 4.79 23.80 -16.80
CA VAL A 133 3.32 23.82 -16.93
C VAL A 133 2.76 22.39 -16.91
N GLY A 134 3.40 21.46 -17.63
CA GLY A 134 3.02 20.05 -17.61
C GLY A 134 3.12 19.41 -16.22
N GLU A 135 4.18 19.70 -15.47
CA GLU A 135 4.34 19.23 -14.08
C GLU A 135 3.29 19.82 -13.14
N PHE A 136 2.99 21.12 -13.29
CA PHE A 136 1.93 21.79 -12.54
C PHE A 136 0.55 21.15 -12.81
N ASN A 137 0.19 20.97 -14.09
CA ASN A 137 -1.09 20.37 -14.49
C ASN A 137 -1.23 18.92 -13.98
N ARG A 138 -0.14 18.14 -14.00
CA ARG A 138 -0.15 16.79 -13.39
C ARG A 138 -0.33 16.86 -11.89
N ALA A 139 0.26 17.84 -11.21
CA ALA A 139 0.12 18.01 -9.77
C ALA A 139 -1.31 18.41 -9.39
N THR A 140 -1.96 19.29 -10.16
CA THR A 140 -3.37 19.69 -9.93
C THR A 140 -4.34 18.55 -10.20
N GLN A 141 -4.20 17.83 -11.32
CA GLN A 141 -5.01 16.64 -11.61
C GLN A 141 -4.89 15.56 -10.51
N ASN A 142 -3.67 15.35 -9.99
CA ASN A 142 -3.47 14.43 -8.86
C ASN A 142 -4.18 14.92 -7.58
N LEU A 143 -4.27 16.23 -7.35
CA LEU A 143 -4.98 16.79 -6.19
C LEU A 143 -6.50 16.63 -6.35
N GLU A 144 -7.04 16.90 -7.54
CA GLU A 144 -8.45 16.74 -7.89
C GLU A 144 -8.90 15.28 -7.71
N THR A 145 -8.14 14.33 -8.25
CA THR A 145 -8.45 12.89 -8.09
C THR A 145 -8.45 12.44 -6.62
N ILE A 146 -7.57 12.99 -5.77
CA ILE A 146 -7.61 12.71 -4.33
C ILE A 146 -8.87 13.33 -3.71
N HIS A 147 -9.24 14.56 -4.07
CA HIS A 147 -10.46 15.21 -3.58
C HIS A 147 -11.73 14.43 -3.96
N GLU A 148 -11.82 13.96 -5.20
CA GLU A 148 -12.91 13.08 -5.67
C GLU A 148 -12.96 11.79 -4.83
N SER A 149 -11.80 11.16 -4.60
CA SER A 149 -11.73 9.94 -3.79
C SER A 149 -12.19 10.15 -2.34
N ILE A 150 -11.97 11.34 -1.78
CA ILE A 150 -12.42 11.71 -0.44
C ILE A 150 -13.92 11.99 -0.44
N ALA A 151 -14.42 12.67 -1.46
CA ALA A 151 -15.85 12.95 -1.63
C ALA A 151 -16.64 11.63 -1.77
N ASP A 152 -16.17 10.70 -2.59
CA ASP A 152 -16.73 9.36 -2.73
C ASP A 152 -16.77 8.63 -1.38
N TYR A 153 -15.67 8.63 -0.63
CA TYR A 153 -15.65 7.98 0.67
C TYR A 153 -16.64 8.60 1.66
N LYS A 154 -16.68 9.94 1.75
CA LYS A 154 -17.66 10.64 2.60
C LYS A 154 -19.10 10.31 2.22
N LYS A 155 -19.38 10.18 0.92
CA LYS A 155 -20.70 9.81 0.41
C LYS A 155 -21.13 8.42 0.88
N TYR A 156 -20.21 7.46 0.96
CA TYR A 156 -20.53 6.06 1.28
C TYR A 156 -20.18 5.61 2.71
N LYS A 157 -19.56 6.46 3.53
CA LYS A 157 -19.09 6.13 4.89
C LYS A 157 -20.16 5.54 5.82
N HIS A 158 -21.42 5.90 5.63
CA HIS A 158 -22.53 5.42 6.44
C HIS A 158 -22.95 3.98 6.10
N LEU A 159 -22.48 3.43 4.98
CA LEU A 159 -22.80 2.07 4.58
C LEU A 159 -22.04 1.04 5.44
N PRO A 160 -22.61 -0.16 5.63
CA PRO A 160 -21.88 -1.29 6.21
C PRO A 160 -20.58 -1.59 5.44
N GLU A 161 -19.55 -2.08 6.13
CA GLU A 161 -18.21 -2.33 5.58
C GLU A 161 -18.25 -3.15 4.27
N ASP A 162 -19.09 -4.19 4.21
CA ASP A 162 -19.25 -5.06 3.04
C ASP A 162 -19.80 -4.32 1.81
N GLN A 163 -20.66 -3.33 2.03
CA GLN A 163 -21.19 -2.48 0.97
C GLN A 163 -20.22 -1.36 0.61
N LEU A 164 -19.52 -0.81 1.60
CA LEU A 164 -18.49 0.20 1.42
C LEU A 164 -17.37 -0.33 0.52
N ARG A 165 -16.88 -1.55 0.75
CA ARG A 165 -15.83 -2.20 -0.07
C ARG A 165 -16.23 -2.34 -1.54
N LYS A 166 -17.53 -2.43 -1.86
CA LYS A 166 -18.03 -2.49 -3.25
C LYS A 166 -18.05 -1.13 -3.95
N LYS A 167 -18.23 -0.04 -3.19
CA LYS A 167 -18.33 1.32 -3.73
C LYS A 167 -16.99 2.04 -3.70
N VAL A 168 -16.16 1.73 -2.72
CA VAL A 168 -14.95 2.47 -2.38
C VAL A 168 -13.81 1.48 -2.23
N ALA A 169 -12.77 1.63 -3.04
CA ALA A 169 -11.61 0.75 -2.98
C ALA A 169 -10.92 0.87 -1.59
N PRO A 170 -10.68 -0.24 -0.89
CA PRO A 170 -9.91 -0.22 0.34
C PRO A 170 -8.49 0.32 0.10
N VAL A 171 -7.94 0.95 1.13
CA VAL A 171 -6.57 1.47 1.11
C VAL A 171 -5.69 0.49 1.88
N TYR A 172 -4.72 -0.08 1.20
CA TYR A 172 -3.80 -1.05 1.78
C TYR A 172 -2.44 -0.43 2.10
N VAL A 173 -1.70 -1.11 2.97
CA VAL A 173 -0.28 -0.83 3.22
C VAL A 173 0.49 -0.90 1.90
N SER A 174 1.27 0.14 1.60
CA SER A 174 2.13 0.19 0.40
C SER A 174 3.53 -0.33 0.71
N LYS A 175 4.40 -0.52 -0.28
CA LYS A 175 5.82 -0.82 -0.02
C LYS A 175 6.45 0.20 0.93
N GLY A 176 7.24 -0.29 1.87
CA GLY A 176 7.91 0.54 2.86
C GLY A 176 8.11 -0.19 4.18
N GLU A 177 8.56 0.56 5.17
CA GLU A 177 8.71 0.10 6.55
C GLU A 177 7.63 0.77 7.40
N TYR A 178 6.92 -0.05 8.17
CA TYR A 178 5.88 0.37 9.08
C TYR A 178 6.25 -0.05 10.48
N LYS A 179 6.01 0.82 11.46
CA LYS A 179 6.23 0.50 12.87
C LYS A 179 4.89 0.08 13.46
N VAL A 180 4.81 -1.15 13.95
CA VAL A 180 3.64 -1.69 14.64
C VAL A 180 3.92 -1.59 16.13
N GLU A 181 3.16 -0.75 16.83
CA GLU A 181 3.24 -0.56 18.27
C GLU A 181 2.05 -1.26 18.93
N LEU A 182 2.34 -2.13 19.91
CA LEU A 182 1.36 -2.78 20.76
C LEU A 182 1.41 -2.10 22.14
N THR A 183 0.30 -1.49 22.54
CA THR A 183 0.15 -0.86 23.85
C THR A 183 -0.87 -1.64 24.69
N VAL A 184 -0.49 -1.97 25.92
CA VAL A 184 -1.39 -2.53 26.95
C VAL A 184 -1.12 -1.80 28.27
N GLY A 185 -2.16 -1.15 28.81
CA GLY A 185 -2.01 -0.30 29.99
C GLY A 185 -1.03 0.86 29.74
N LYS A 186 0.13 0.84 30.41
CA LYS A 186 1.20 1.85 30.28
C LYS A 186 2.41 1.37 29.47
N GLU A 187 2.46 0.09 29.14
CA GLU A 187 3.60 -0.48 28.43
C GLU A 187 3.36 -0.46 26.92
N THR A 188 4.42 -0.24 26.15
CA THR A 188 4.37 -0.24 24.69
C THR A 188 5.57 -0.98 24.13
N VAL A 189 5.30 -1.95 23.26
CA VAL A 189 6.31 -2.72 22.52
C VAL A 189 6.15 -2.38 21.04
N ALA A 190 7.26 -2.30 20.30
CA ALA A 190 7.23 -1.95 18.89
C ALA A 190 8.03 -2.93 18.04
N GLN A 191 7.51 -3.28 16.87
CA GLN A 191 8.18 -4.10 15.87
C GLN A 191 8.09 -3.45 14.49
N ILE A 192 9.08 -3.71 13.64
CA ILE A 192 9.12 -3.19 12.27
C ILE A 192 8.49 -4.22 11.34
N LEU A 193 7.42 -3.83 10.66
CA LEU A 193 6.83 -4.53 9.53
C LEU A 193 7.48 -4.04 8.23
N LYS A 194 8.19 -4.94 7.54
CA LYS A 194 8.74 -4.68 6.21
C LYS A 194 7.74 -5.12 5.15
N VAL A 195 7.41 -4.20 4.25
CA VAL A 195 6.57 -4.46 3.08
C VAL A 195 7.41 -4.26 1.82
N ALA A 196 7.82 -5.37 1.22
CA ALA A 196 8.63 -5.36 0.01
C ALA A 196 7.76 -5.25 -1.25
N ALA A 197 8.26 -4.57 -2.28
CA ALA A 197 7.59 -4.58 -3.57
C ALA A 197 7.70 -5.96 -4.23
N VAL A 198 6.59 -6.49 -4.78
CA VAL A 198 6.69 -7.66 -5.68
C VAL A 198 7.60 -7.30 -6.84
N LYS A 199 8.70 -8.05 -7.00
CA LYS A 199 9.53 -8.01 -8.21
C LYS A 199 8.62 -8.34 -9.38
N LYS A 200 8.25 -7.35 -10.19
CA LYS A 200 7.55 -7.59 -11.45
C LYS A 200 8.41 -8.60 -12.21
N GLY A 201 7.90 -9.82 -12.38
CA GLY A 201 8.50 -10.77 -13.31
C GLY A 201 8.72 -10.01 -14.62
N ARG A 202 9.98 -9.95 -15.07
CA ARG A 202 10.32 -9.25 -16.31
C ARG A 202 9.41 -9.82 -17.38
N SER A 203 8.46 -9.01 -17.85
CA SER A 203 7.64 -9.34 -19.00
C SER A 203 8.58 -9.56 -20.18
N SER A 204 8.82 -10.83 -20.52
CA SER A 204 9.57 -11.33 -21.67
C SER A 204 10.90 -10.59 -21.96
N SER A 205 12.00 -11.28 -21.76
CA SER A 205 13.34 -10.77 -22.11
C SER A 205 13.35 -10.16 -23.53
N PRO A 206 14.18 -9.13 -23.82
CA PRO A 206 14.33 -8.58 -25.17
C PRO A 206 14.62 -9.65 -26.23
N THR A 207 15.24 -10.76 -25.82
CA THR A 207 15.47 -11.98 -26.59
C THR A 207 14.17 -12.70 -26.96
N GLU A 208 13.23 -12.91 -26.04
CA GLU A 208 11.92 -13.50 -26.35
C GLU A 208 11.08 -12.62 -27.28
N ARG A 209 11.15 -11.28 -27.14
CA ARG A 209 10.50 -10.37 -28.11
C ARG A 209 11.10 -10.48 -29.51
N LYS A 210 12.42 -10.65 -29.63
CA LYS A 210 13.09 -10.87 -30.93
C LYS A 210 12.72 -12.22 -31.54
N ILE A 211 12.63 -13.27 -30.73
CA ILE A 211 12.25 -14.62 -31.17
C ILE A 211 10.81 -14.62 -31.69
N ASN A 212 9.86 -14.03 -30.96
CA ASN A 212 8.45 -13.96 -31.38
C ASN A 212 8.28 -13.14 -32.67
N LYS A 213 9.01 -12.02 -32.81
CA LYS A 213 8.95 -11.19 -34.02
C LYS A 213 9.52 -11.91 -35.25
N LYS A 214 10.57 -12.73 -35.06
CA LYS A 214 11.15 -13.57 -36.13
C LYS A 214 10.18 -14.68 -36.54
N TRP A 215 9.51 -15.30 -35.57
CA TRP A 215 8.51 -16.35 -35.80
C TRP A 215 7.26 -15.84 -36.55
N GLU A 216 6.77 -14.64 -36.20
CA GLU A 216 5.67 -13.99 -36.92
C GLU A 216 6.05 -13.63 -38.36
N GLN A 217 7.26 -13.11 -38.60
CA GLN A 217 7.75 -12.82 -39.96
C GLN A 217 7.85 -14.08 -40.82
N GLU A 218 8.30 -15.19 -40.24
CA GLU A 218 8.41 -16.47 -40.96
C GLU A 218 7.04 -17.06 -41.30
N LYS A 219 6.07 -16.99 -40.37
CA LYS A 219 4.67 -17.35 -40.66
C LYS A 219 4.06 -16.51 -41.77
N ARG A 220 4.35 -15.20 -41.79
CA ARG A 220 3.85 -14.29 -42.82
C ARG A 220 4.43 -14.62 -44.20
N ARG A 221 5.74 -14.94 -44.27
CA ARG A 221 6.39 -15.42 -45.50
C ARG A 221 5.81 -16.75 -46.00
N LYS A 222 5.52 -17.68 -45.10
CA LYS A 222 4.90 -18.98 -45.44
C LYS A 222 3.47 -18.81 -45.96
N ARG A 223 2.69 -17.87 -45.43
CA ARG A 223 1.35 -17.54 -45.94
C ARG A 223 1.39 -16.94 -47.34
N ILE A 224 2.26 -15.94 -47.56
CA ILE A 224 2.41 -15.30 -48.89
C ILE A 224 2.84 -16.34 -49.93
N LYS A 225 3.79 -17.23 -49.62
CA LYS A 225 4.18 -18.29 -50.56
C LYS A 225 3.04 -19.27 -50.92
N LYS A 226 2.07 -19.45 -50.02
CA LYS A 226 0.92 -20.33 -50.22
C LYS A 226 -0.23 -19.67 -50.99
N GLU A 227 -0.26 -18.33 -51.08
CA GLU A 227 -1.25 -17.57 -51.85
C GLU A 227 -0.83 -17.35 -53.32
N TYR A 228 0.44 -17.61 -53.67
CA TYR A 228 1.00 -17.41 -55.01
C TYR A 228 1.48 -18.72 -55.68
N GLN A 229 1.00 -19.87 -55.20
CA GLN A 229 1.14 -21.19 -55.83
C GLN A 229 -0.25 -21.77 -56.08
#